data_AF-X1T2J8-F1
#
_entry.id   AF-X1T2J8-F1
#
_cell.length_a   1.000
_cell.length_b   1.000
_cell.length_c   1.000
_cell.angle_alpha   90.00
_cell.angle_beta   90.00
_cell.angle_gamma   90.00
#
_symmetry.space_group_name_H-M   'P 1'
#
loop_
_entity.id
_entity.type
_entity.pdbx_description
1 polymer ?
#
loop_
_entity_poly.entity_id
_entity_poly.type
_entity_poly.pdbx_seq_one_letter_code
_entity_poly.pdbx_strand_id
1 'polypeptide(L)'
;QEKGLLPSLAERITGRLAASKLVNPHTGEIIVDRNEEIDEQKANEIIAAGITKVHVRSPLSCQSRQGTCQRCYGRDLARGHLVDLNTAVGIIAAQSIGEPGTQLTLRTFHTGGVVGLDITSGLPRVEELFEARLPKAQAIISEIDGVTEMIDSEEGEKIKVTSSEVFRDEYSLPPGWQVMVNNGQWVDIGTMLACQATKAKTKK
;
A
#
# COMPACT_ATOMS: atom_id res chain seq x y z
N GLN A 1 -5.99 -6.75 19.45
CA GLN A 1 -5.01 -7.61 20.15
C GLN A 1 -4.33 -8.47 19.09
N GLU A 2 -3.23 -8.01 18.50
CA GLU A 2 -2.47 -8.74 17.45
C GLU A 2 -1.06 -9.17 17.91
N LYS A 3 -0.82 -9.13 19.23
CA LYS A 3 0.53 -9.30 19.83
C LYS A 3 1.10 -10.72 19.80
N GLY A 4 0.48 -11.67 19.08
CA GLY A 4 0.85 -13.10 19.17
C GLY A 4 1.49 -13.73 17.93
N LEU A 5 1.26 -13.19 16.72
CA LEU A 5 1.60 -13.92 15.48
C LEU A 5 2.77 -13.32 14.70
N LEU A 6 3.07 -12.03 14.89
CA LEU A 6 4.12 -11.35 14.13
C LEU A 6 5.42 -11.29 14.92
N PRO A 7 6.58 -11.54 14.27
CA PRO A 7 7.88 -11.40 14.91
C PRO A 7 8.09 -9.97 15.40
N SER A 8 8.89 -9.84 16.45
CA SER A 8 9.21 -8.56 17.06
C SER A 8 9.85 -7.59 16.04
N LEU A 9 9.78 -6.29 16.31
CA LEU A 9 10.43 -5.30 15.43
C LEU A 9 11.94 -5.60 15.28
N ALA A 10 12.61 -6.04 16.36
CA ALA A 10 14.02 -6.44 16.35
C ALA A 10 14.28 -7.52 15.31
N GLU A 11 13.57 -8.64 15.37
CA GLU A 11 13.77 -9.76 14.44
C GLU A 11 13.53 -9.37 12.98
N ARG A 12 12.66 -8.38 12.73
CA ARG A 12 12.35 -7.91 11.38
C ARG A 12 13.41 -6.97 10.79
N ILE A 13 14.12 -6.21 11.63
CA ILE A 13 15.11 -5.22 11.19
C ILE A 13 16.54 -5.75 11.19
N THR A 14 16.85 -6.74 12.03
CA THR A 14 18.20 -7.31 12.14
C THR A 14 18.69 -7.83 10.78
N GLY A 15 19.92 -7.45 10.42
CA GLY A 15 20.56 -7.84 9.15
C GLY A 15 20.10 -7.06 7.92
N ARG A 16 19.23 -6.06 8.08
CA ARG A 16 18.87 -5.10 7.01
C ARG A 16 19.76 -3.86 7.08
N LEU A 17 19.87 -3.15 5.96
CA LEU A 17 20.52 -1.84 5.92
C LEU A 17 19.51 -0.71 6.06
N ALA A 18 19.88 0.33 6.81
CA ALA A 18 19.06 1.52 6.99
C ALA A 18 18.95 2.34 5.68
N ALA A 19 17.73 2.72 5.30
CA ALA A 19 17.47 3.55 4.12
C ALA A 19 17.62 5.05 4.41
N SER A 20 17.31 5.46 5.65
CA SER A 20 17.46 6.81 6.20
C SER A 20 18.26 6.75 7.50
N LYS A 21 18.86 7.86 7.91
CA LYS A 21 19.51 7.97 9.21
C LYS A 21 18.47 7.79 10.32
N LEU A 22 18.80 7.02 11.34
CA LEU A 22 17.97 6.83 12.54
C LEU A 22 18.56 7.65 13.68
N VAL A 23 17.76 8.56 14.20
CA VAL A 23 18.10 9.40 15.35
C VAL A 23 17.25 9.00 16.54
N ASN A 24 17.86 8.98 17.71
CA ASN A 24 17.14 8.78 18.95
C ASN A 24 16.28 10.03 19.24
N PRO A 25 14.95 9.90 19.39
CA PRO A 25 14.08 11.04 19.69
C PRO A 25 14.41 11.77 20.99
N HIS A 26 15.03 11.07 21.94
CA HIS A 26 15.29 11.59 23.29
C HIS A 26 16.67 12.23 23.43
N THR A 27 17.71 11.60 22.88
CA THR A 27 19.10 12.08 23.01
C THR A 27 19.55 12.92 21.81
N GLY A 28 18.87 12.83 20.67
CA GLY A 28 19.30 13.45 19.42
C GLY A 28 20.54 12.80 18.78
N GLU A 29 21.05 11.71 19.36
CA GLU A 29 22.19 10.98 18.83
C GLU A 29 21.78 10.08 17.66
N ILE A 30 22.70 9.89 16.72
CA ILE A 30 22.49 9.02 15.55
C ILE A 30 22.79 7.59 15.99
N ILE A 31 21.79 6.70 15.92
CA ILE A 31 21.93 5.28 16.26
C ILE A 31 22.51 4.51 15.06
N VAL A 32 21.99 4.79 13.86
CA VAL A 32 22.39 4.11 12.61
C VAL A 32 22.46 5.12 11.47
N ASP A 33 23.58 5.16 10.76
CA ASP A 33 23.71 6.00 9.58
C ASP A 33 23.06 5.36 8.35
N ARG A 34 22.87 6.17 7.30
CA ARG A 34 22.31 5.71 6.03
C ARG A 34 23.25 4.68 5.38
N ASN A 35 22.68 3.54 4.97
CA ASN A 35 23.37 2.38 4.39
C ASN A 35 24.24 1.59 5.38
N GLU A 36 24.06 1.81 6.68
CA GLU A 36 24.70 0.98 7.69
C GLU A 36 23.83 -0.24 8.01
N GLU A 37 24.46 -1.36 8.35
CA GLU A 37 23.78 -2.58 8.77
C GLU A 37 23.22 -2.43 10.20
N ILE A 38 22.02 -2.97 10.40
CA ILE A 38 21.35 -3.02 11.69
C ILE A 38 21.68 -4.36 12.35
N ASP A 39 22.64 -4.31 13.27
CA ASP A 39 23.01 -5.43 14.14
C ASP A 39 22.02 -5.60 15.29
N GLU A 40 22.09 -6.73 16.00
CA GLU A 40 21.25 -7.04 17.16
C GLU A 40 21.36 -5.97 18.27
N GLN A 41 22.56 -5.43 18.49
CA GLN A 41 22.79 -4.36 19.47
C GLN A 41 22.04 -3.07 19.08
N LYS A 42 22.20 -2.62 17.83
CA LYS A 42 21.51 -1.45 17.28
C LYS A 42 20.00 -1.66 17.23
N ALA A 43 19.54 -2.87 16.93
CA ALA A 43 18.11 -3.20 16.96
C ALA A 43 17.51 -3.02 18.36
N ASN A 44 18.24 -3.46 19.40
CA ASN A 44 17.82 -3.25 20.80
C ASN A 44 17.84 -1.77 21.20
N GLU A 45 18.83 -1.00 20.74
CA GLU A 45 18.89 0.45 20.96
C GLU A 45 17.71 1.18 20.31
N ILE A 46 17.33 0.80 19.07
CA ILE A 46 16.17 1.35 18.37
C ILE A 46 14.88 1.09 19.14
N ILE A 47 14.72 -0.10 19.73
CA ILE A 47 13.56 -0.45 20.55
C ILE A 47 13.57 0.31 21.87
N ALA A 48 14.73 0.42 22.52
CA ALA A 48 14.89 1.18 23.77
C ALA A 48 14.60 2.67 23.57
N ALA A 49 14.91 3.21 22.39
CA ALA A 49 14.56 4.57 21.99
C ALA A 49 13.06 4.77 21.69
N GLY A 50 12.23 3.71 21.75
CA GLY A 50 10.79 3.79 21.53
C GLY A 50 10.37 3.97 20.07
N ILE A 51 11.27 3.68 19.12
CA ILE A 51 10.99 3.85 17.69
C ILE A 51 10.10 2.71 17.20
N THR A 52 8.93 3.05 16.67
CA THR A 52 7.94 2.07 16.18
C THR A 52 8.02 1.78 14.68
N LYS A 53 8.67 2.66 13.91
CA LYS A 53 8.78 2.57 12.45
C LYS A 53 10.20 2.87 12.01
N VAL A 54 10.74 2.03 11.13
CA VAL A 54 12.10 2.15 10.60
C VAL A 54 12.08 2.00 9.09
N HIS A 55 12.77 2.90 8.38
CA HIS A 55 12.97 2.78 6.94
C HIS A 55 14.21 1.92 6.66
N VAL A 56 13.98 0.73 6.12
CA VAL A 56 15.04 -0.19 5.68
C VAL A 56 15.08 -0.29 4.15
N ARG A 57 16.24 -0.65 3.61
CA ARG A 57 16.36 -1.03 2.21
C ARG A 57 15.69 -2.39 1.97
N SER A 58 15.08 -2.53 0.79
CA SER A 58 14.37 -3.75 0.40
C SER A 58 14.74 -4.15 -1.03
N PRO A 59 14.72 -5.46 -1.37
CA PRO A 59 14.82 -5.92 -2.75
C PRO A 59 13.72 -5.33 -3.65
N LEU A 60 12.52 -5.07 -3.11
CA LEU A 60 11.39 -4.52 -3.87
C LEU A 60 11.62 -3.06 -4.33
N SER A 61 12.43 -2.31 -3.59
CA SER A 61 12.80 -0.93 -3.94
C SER A 61 14.16 -0.83 -4.63
N CYS A 62 14.75 -1.96 -5.03
CA CYS A 62 16.03 -1.99 -5.71
C CYS A 62 15.90 -1.46 -7.16
N GLN A 63 16.80 -0.56 -7.55
CA GLN A 63 16.84 0.01 -8.90
C GLN A 63 17.77 -0.77 -9.85
N SER A 64 18.29 -1.93 -9.42
CA SER A 64 19.13 -2.76 -10.28
C SER A 64 18.30 -3.31 -11.45
N ARG A 65 18.86 -3.29 -12.66
CA ARG A 65 18.17 -3.79 -13.87
C ARG A 65 18.00 -5.31 -13.85
N GLN A 66 18.99 -6.02 -13.31
CA GLN A 66 18.98 -7.48 -13.20
C GLN A 66 19.53 -7.85 -11.82
N GLY A 67 18.80 -8.71 -11.10
CA GLY A 67 19.13 -9.10 -9.74
C GLY A 67 18.94 -7.99 -8.70
N THR A 68 19.50 -8.22 -7.52
CA THR A 68 19.38 -7.33 -6.36
C THR A 68 20.77 -6.85 -5.93
N CYS A 69 20.92 -5.58 -5.60
CA CYS A 69 22.20 -5.09 -5.08
C CYS A 69 22.45 -5.56 -3.63
N GLN A 70 23.72 -5.69 -3.26
CA GLN A 70 24.16 -6.13 -1.93
C GLN A 70 23.48 -5.35 -0.79
N ARG A 71 23.32 -4.03 -0.96
CA ARG A 71 22.71 -3.15 0.05
C ARG A 71 21.20 -3.32 0.21
N CYS A 72 20.49 -3.72 -0.85
CA CYS A 72 19.05 -3.95 -0.80
C CYS A 72 18.71 -5.33 -0.26
N TYR A 73 19.60 -6.30 -0.42
CA TYR A 73 19.46 -7.61 0.20
C TYR A 73 19.83 -7.56 1.69
N GLY A 74 21.04 -7.08 2.01
CA GLY A 74 21.58 -7.03 3.37
C GLY A 74 22.43 -8.23 3.73
N ARG A 75 22.26 -8.71 4.96
CA ARG A 75 23.01 -9.82 5.54
C ARG A 75 22.59 -11.16 4.95
N ASP A 76 23.57 -12.02 4.64
CA ASP A 76 23.33 -13.43 4.40
C ASP A 76 23.01 -14.12 5.74
N LEU A 77 21.79 -14.62 5.88
CA LEU A 77 21.32 -15.29 7.10
C LEU A 77 22.05 -16.62 7.35
N ALA A 78 22.66 -17.24 6.33
CA ALA A 78 23.39 -18.50 6.49
C ALA A 78 24.81 -18.28 7.01
N ARG A 79 25.47 -17.18 6.61
CA ARG A 79 26.88 -16.91 6.94
C ARG A 79 27.09 -15.77 7.95
N GLY A 80 26.06 -14.98 8.21
CA GLY A 80 26.11 -13.91 9.22
C GLY A 80 26.94 -12.69 8.82
N HIS A 81 27.24 -12.48 7.55
CA HIS A 81 27.88 -11.26 7.04
C HIS A 81 27.13 -10.73 5.82
N LEU A 82 27.51 -9.55 5.34
CA LEU A 82 26.93 -8.93 4.17
C LEU A 82 27.05 -9.85 2.93
N VAL A 83 25.98 -10.01 2.17
CA VAL A 83 25.91 -11.00 1.08
C VAL A 83 27.02 -10.82 0.04
N ASP A 84 27.64 -11.91 -0.40
CA ASP A 84 28.66 -11.85 -1.46
C ASP A 84 28.05 -11.47 -2.81
N LEU A 85 28.84 -10.77 -3.63
CA LEU A 85 28.47 -10.47 -5.02
C LEU A 85 28.26 -11.78 -5.80
N ASN A 86 27.27 -11.76 -6.70
CA ASN A 86 26.84 -12.91 -7.51
C ASN A 86 26.24 -14.09 -6.73
N THR A 87 25.92 -13.92 -5.45
CA THR A 87 25.12 -14.92 -4.71
C THR A 87 23.75 -15.10 -5.35
N ALA A 88 23.35 -16.35 -5.59
CA ALA A 88 22.06 -16.71 -6.17
C ALA A 88 20.90 -16.59 -5.17
N VAL A 89 20.66 -15.37 -4.65
CA VAL A 89 19.65 -15.08 -3.62
C VAL A 89 18.23 -15.49 -4.00
N GLY A 90 17.90 -15.50 -5.30
CA GLY A 90 16.58 -15.94 -5.78
C GLY A 90 16.35 -17.44 -5.60
N ILE A 91 17.37 -18.27 -5.85
CA ILE A 91 17.28 -19.73 -5.65
C ILE A 91 17.18 -20.05 -4.16
N ILE A 92 18.00 -19.36 -3.35
CA ILE A 92 17.97 -19.50 -1.88
C ILE A 92 16.56 -19.15 -1.36
N ALA A 93 16.01 -18.00 -1.77
CA ALA A 93 14.67 -17.58 -1.37
C ALA A 93 13.58 -18.57 -1.80
N ALA A 94 13.67 -19.12 -3.02
CA ALA A 94 12.71 -20.11 -3.51
C ALA A 94 12.73 -21.40 -2.65
N GLN A 95 13.93 -21.89 -2.29
CA GLN A 95 14.07 -23.06 -1.44
C GLN A 95 13.56 -22.81 -0.01
N SER A 96 13.89 -21.65 0.57
CA SER A 96 13.45 -21.26 1.92
C SER A 96 11.93 -21.16 2.08
N ILE A 97 11.19 -21.01 0.97
CA ILE A 97 9.72 -21.03 0.97
C ILE A 97 9.20 -22.42 0.58
N GLY A 98 9.81 -23.04 -0.43
CA GLY A 98 9.35 -24.31 -1.01
C GLY A 98 9.47 -25.51 -0.06
N GLU A 99 10.61 -25.67 0.63
CA GLU A 99 10.82 -26.81 1.53
C GLU A 99 9.85 -26.81 2.73
N PRO A 100 9.67 -25.69 3.47
CA PRO A 100 8.65 -25.65 4.50
C PRO A 100 7.22 -25.86 3.96
N GLY A 101 6.95 -25.43 2.72
CA GLY A 101 5.65 -25.61 2.07
C GLY A 101 5.32 -27.08 1.77
N THR A 102 6.28 -27.84 1.25
CA THR A 102 6.10 -29.29 1.04
C THR A 102 5.93 -30.02 2.37
N GLN A 103 6.69 -29.60 3.39
CA GLN A 103 6.58 -30.15 4.75
C GLN A 103 5.21 -29.88 5.39
N LEU A 104 4.67 -28.68 5.21
CA LEU A 104 3.34 -28.31 5.72
C LEU A 104 2.27 -29.23 5.12
N THR A 105 2.35 -29.48 3.82
CA THR A 105 1.42 -30.34 3.09
C THR A 105 1.43 -31.77 3.64
N LEU A 106 2.61 -32.35 3.86
CA LEU A 106 2.72 -33.71 4.41
C LEU A 106 2.17 -33.82 5.84
N ARG A 107 2.43 -32.82 6.70
CA ARG A 107 1.96 -32.82 8.10
C ARG A 107 0.44 -32.71 8.21
N THR A 108 -0.20 -31.90 7.36
CA THR A 108 -1.67 -31.72 7.37
C THR A 108 -2.42 -33.03 7.10
N PHE A 109 -1.90 -33.92 6.25
CA PHE A 109 -2.53 -35.23 6.00
C PHE A 109 -2.48 -36.18 7.20
N HIS A 110 -1.49 -36.06 8.08
CA HIS A 110 -1.27 -37.00 9.19
C HIS A 110 -1.96 -36.54 10.49
N THR A 111 -2.27 -35.25 10.64
CA THR A 111 -2.98 -34.69 11.80
C THR A 111 -4.51 -34.59 11.57
N GLY A 112 -5.05 -35.39 10.65
CA GLY A 112 -6.40 -35.30 10.07
C GLY A 112 -7.61 -35.52 11.00
N GLY A 113 -7.64 -34.93 12.19
CA GLY A 113 -8.79 -35.02 13.11
C GLY A 113 -8.89 -33.97 14.21
N VAL A 114 -7.94 -33.04 14.37
CA VAL A 114 -8.01 -32.00 15.41
C VAL A 114 -8.68 -30.75 14.85
N VAL A 115 -10.01 -30.69 14.93
CA VAL A 115 -10.79 -29.47 14.71
C VAL A 115 -10.37 -28.46 15.78
N GLY A 116 -9.58 -27.46 15.41
CA GLY A 116 -9.24 -26.36 16.33
C GLY A 116 -7.87 -25.71 16.14
N LEU A 117 -6.92 -26.36 15.46
CA LEU A 117 -5.77 -25.65 14.90
C LEU A 117 -6.18 -25.16 13.51
N ASP A 118 -6.26 -23.85 13.36
CA ASP A 118 -6.75 -23.14 12.19
C ASP A 118 -5.81 -23.34 10.97
N ILE A 119 -5.85 -24.55 10.40
CA ILE A 119 -5.07 -24.97 9.22
C ILE A 119 -5.78 -24.53 7.92
N THR A 120 -6.94 -23.86 8.01
CA THR A 120 -7.66 -23.35 6.84
C THR A 120 -6.84 -22.32 6.03
N SER A 121 -5.72 -21.85 6.60
CA SER A 121 -4.71 -20.97 6.00
C SER A 121 -3.43 -21.70 5.52
N GLY A 122 -3.51 -22.98 5.13
CA GLY A 122 -2.35 -23.79 4.69
C GLY A 122 -1.73 -23.39 3.33
N LEU A 123 -1.08 -24.35 2.64
CA LEU A 123 -0.45 -24.14 1.33
C LEU A 123 -1.38 -23.51 0.26
N PRO A 124 -2.70 -23.84 0.17
CA PRO A 124 -3.59 -23.23 -0.81
C PRO A 124 -3.64 -21.71 -0.73
N ARG A 125 -3.53 -21.14 0.49
CA ARG A 125 -3.52 -19.70 0.67
C ARG A 125 -2.22 -19.07 0.16
N VAL A 126 -1.09 -19.76 0.35
CA VAL A 126 0.21 -19.32 -0.16
C VAL A 126 0.20 -19.34 -1.69
N GLU A 127 -0.34 -20.38 -2.31
CA GLU A 127 -0.50 -20.48 -3.77
C GLU A 127 -1.40 -19.36 -4.32
N GLU A 128 -2.54 -19.09 -3.70
CA GLU A 128 -3.42 -17.98 -4.09
C GLU A 128 -2.70 -16.62 -4.07
N LEU A 129 -1.86 -16.36 -3.06
CA LEU A 129 -1.10 -15.13 -2.91
C LEU A 129 0.01 -15.01 -3.97
N PHE A 130 0.72 -16.10 -4.29
CA PHE A 130 1.77 -16.09 -5.32
C PHE A 130 1.21 -16.02 -6.74
N GLU A 131 0.04 -16.58 -6.99
CA GLU A 131 -0.64 -16.50 -8.28
C GLU A 131 -1.51 -15.24 -8.44
N ALA A 132 -1.55 -14.37 -7.42
CA ALA A 132 -2.38 -13.17 -7.38
C ALA A 132 -3.86 -13.44 -7.75
N ARG A 133 -4.40 -14.59 -7.31
CA ARG A 133 -5.79 -14.97 -7.57
C ARG A 133 -6.75 -14.04 -6.81
N LEU A 134 -7.88 -13.74 -7.43
CA LEU A 134 -8.94 -12.99 -6.79
C LEU A 134 -9.55 -13.81 -5.64
N PRO A 135 -9.61 -13.27 -4.41
CA PRO A 135 -10.20 -14.01 -3.29
C PRO A 135 -11.70 -14.18 -3.52
N LYS A 136 -12.26 -15.31 -3.08
CA LYS A 136 -13.68 -15.63 -3.28
C LYS A 136 -14.62 -14.66 -2.55
N ALA A 137 -14.19 -14.15 -1.39
CA ALA A 137 -14.89 -13.14 -0.62
C ALA A 137 -14.10 -11.83 -0.66
N GLN A 138 -14.34 -11.01 -1.68
CA GLN A 138 -13.69 -9.72 -1.81
C GLN A 138 -14.35 -8.69 -0.89
N ALA A 139 -13.53 -7.97 -0.14
CA ALA A 139 -14.01 -6.76 0.52
C ALA A 139 -14.22 -5.68 -0.54
N ILE A 140 -15.36 -4.98 -0.46
CA ILE A 140 -15.62 -3.80 -1.28
C ILE A 140 -14.86 -2.64 -0.64
N ILE A 141 -13.97 -2.00 -1.41
CA ILE A 141 -13.15 -0.86 -0.98
C ILE A 141 -13.68 0.37 -1.71
N SER A 142 -13.76 1.52 -1.02
CA SER A 142 -14.15 2.77 -1.66
C SER A 142 -13.07 3.26 -2.64
N GLU A 143 -13.48 3.64 -3.85
CA GLU A 143 -12.60 4.26 -4.85
C GLU A 143 -12.39 5.76 -4.60
N ILE A 144 -13.30 6.38 -3.85
CA ILE A 144 -13.31 7.81 -3.57
C ILE A 144 -13.25 8.09 -2.08
N ASP A 145 -12.56 9.17 -1.73
CA ASP A 145 -12.63 9.74 -0.39
C ASP A 145 -13.92 10.56 -0.26
N GLY A 146 -14.64 10.37 0.84
CA GLY A 146 -15.91 11.05 1.04
C GLY A 146 -16.65 10.60 2.30
N VAL A 147 -17.86 11.12 2.46
CA VAL A 147 -18.76 10.74 3.55
C VAL A 147 -19.59 9.54 3.13
N THR A 148 -19.59 8.49 3.96
CA THR A 148 -20.37 7.28 3.74
C THR A 148 -21.79 7.44 4.28
N GLU A 149 -22.79 7.16 3.46
CA GLU A 149 -24.19 7.07 3.85
C GLU A 149 -24.69 5.65 3.59
N MET A 150 -25.36 5.06 4.58
CA MET A 150 -26.04 3.78 4.43
C MET A 150 -27.49 4.05 4.07
N ILE A 151 -27.94 3.45 2.97
CA ILE A 151 -29.30 3.59 2.46
C ILE A 151 -29.95 2.21 2.56
N ASP A 152 -30.93 2.09 3.45
CA ASP A 152 -31.76 0.89 3.58
C ASP A 152 -32.92 1.00 2.58
N SER A 153 -32.89 0.18 1.54
CA SER A 153 -33.98 0.06 0.57
C SER A 153 -34.68 -1.29 0.73
N GLU A 154 -35.89 -1.44 0.19
CA GLU A 154 -36.59 -2.75 0.17
C GLU A 154 -35.80 -3.84 -0.58
N GLU A 155 -34.84 -3.45 -1.44
CA GLU A 155 -33.92 -4.33 -2.18
C GLU A 155 -32.60 -4.65 -1.44
N GLY A 156 -32.37 -4.09 -0.24
CA GLY A 156 -31.18 -4.31 0.57
C GLY A 156 -30.42 -3.03 0.96
N GLU A 157 -29.38 -3.19 1.79
CA GLU A 157 -28.51 -2.11 2.27
C GLU A 157 -27.52 -1.69 1.17
N LYS A 158 -27.48 -0.40 0.85
CA LYS A 158 -26.53 0.20 -0.12
C LYS A 158 -25.63 1.20 0.58
N ILE A 159 -24.33 1.16 0.31
CA ILE A 159 -23.35 2.12 0.83
C ILE A 159 -23.04 3.13 -0.27
N LYS A 160 -23.35 4.41 -0.01
CA LYS A 160 -23.03 5.53 -0.91
C LYS A 160 -21.87 6.31 -0.32
N VAL A 161 -20.85 6.59 -1.13
CA VAL A 161 -19.74 7.48 -0.74
C VAL A 161 -19.90 8.79 -1.52
N THR A 162 -19.97 9.91 -0.82
CA THR A 162 -20.10 11.24 -1.44
C THR A 162 -18.82 12.03 -1.20
N SER A 163 -18.07 12.30 -2.27
CA SER A 163 -16.86 13.14 -2.21
C SER A 163 -17.21 14.64 -2.11
N SER A 164 -16.38 15.40 -1.41
CA SER A 164 -16.58 16.85 -1.17
C SER A 164 -16.03 17.74 -2.29
N GLU A 165 -15.30 17.18 -3.25
CA GLU A 165 -14.74 17.91 -4.39
C GLU A 165 -15.66 17.75 -5.61
N VAL A 166 -16.44 18.78 -5.93
CA VAL A 166 -17.08 18.93 -7.25
C VAL A 166 -16.22 19.94 -8.04
N PHE A 167 -16.18 20.03 -9.37
CA PHE A 167 -17.16 20.77 -10.16
C PHE A 167 -16.83 20.68 -11.66
N ARG A 168 -17.82 20.27 -12.45
CA ARG A 168 -17.93 20.60 -13.88
C ARG A 168 -19.41 20.81 -14.17
N ASP A 169 -19.77 22.04 -14.54
CA ASP A 169 -21.08 22.36 -15.07
C ASP A 169 -20.94 22.69 -16.56
N GLU A 170 -21.56 21.86 -17.39
CA GLU A 170 -21.65 22.06 -18.83
C GLU A 170 -23.07 22.54 -19.18
N TYR A 171 -23.17 23.69 -19.83
CA TYR A 171 -24.45 24.26 -20.24
C TYR A 171 -24.61 24.17 -21.76
N SER A 172 -25.58 23.36 -22.20
CA SER A 172 -25.96 23.28 -23.61
C SER A 172 -26.93 24.41 -23.97
N LEU A 173 -26.59 25.21 -24.98
CA LEU A 173 -27.39 26.37 -25.38
C LEU A 173 -28.42 26.03 -26.47
N PRO A 174 -29.71 26.38 -26.30
CA PRO A 174 -30.71 26.24 -27.35
C PRO A 174 -30.48 27.17 -28.55
N PRO A 175 -30.95 26.83 -29.76
CA PRO A 175 -30.78 27.67 -30.94
C PRO A 175 -31.53 29.01 -30.77
N GLY A 176 -30.83 30.13 -31.04
CA GLY A 176 -31.37 31.50 -30.94
C GLY A 176 -30.95 32.28 -29.69
N TRP A 177 -30.11 31.70 -28.83
CA TRP A 177 -29.50 32.35 -27.68
C TRP A 177 -28.11 32.88 -28.04
N GLN A 178 -27.76 34.06 -27.52
CA GLN A 178 -26.46 34.68 -27.78
C GLN A 178 -25.58 34.58 -26.53
N VAL A 179 -24.39 33.99 -26.70
CA VAL A 179 -23.39 33.86 -25.64
C VAL A 179 -22.83 35.24 -25.30
N MET A 180 -22.79 35.57 -24.01
CA MET A 180 -22.30 36.85 -23.51
C MET A 180 -20.93 36.76 -22.83
N VAL A 181 -20.46 35.54 -22.53
CA VAL A 181 -19.14 35.29 -21.96
C VAL A 181 -18.16 34.87 -23.05
N ASN A 182 -16.93 35.37 -22.96
CA ASN A 182 -15.87 34.97 -23.87
C ASN A 182 -15.21 33.67 -23.41
N ASN A 183 -14.65 32.92 -24.35
CA ASN A 183 -13.93 31.69 -24.04
C ASN A 183 -12.72 32.01 -23.15
N GLY A 184 -12.63 31.38 -21.98
CA GLY A 184 -11.55 31.60 -21.00
C GLY A 184 -11.76 32.77 -20.02
N GLN A 185 -12.95 33.37 -19.96
CA GLN A 185 -13.26 34.40 -18.98
C GLN A 185 -13.51 33.78 -17.60
N TRP A 186 -12.83 34.29 -16.56
CA TRP A 186 -13.17 33.97 -15.18
C TRP A 186 -14.57 34.52 -14.88
N VAL A 187 -15.50 33.62 -14.59
CA VAL A 187 -16.88 33.96 -14.26
C VAL A 187 -17.06 33.81 -12.76
N ASP A 188 -17.34 34.92 -12.11
CA ASP A 188 -17.82 34.88 -10.74
C ASP A 188 -19.28 34.41 -10.76
N ILE A 189 -19.71 33.85 -9.64
CA ILE A 189 -21.07 33.32 -9.45
C ILE A 189 -22.09 34.44 -9.74
N GLY A 190 -22.98 34.23 -10.71
CA GLY A 190 -24.01 35.19 -11.13
C GLY A 190 -23.74 35.91 -12.45
N THR A 191 -22.60 35.65 -13.09
CA THR A 191 -22.32 36.17 -14.44
C THR A 191 -23.26 35.55 -15.47
N MET A 192 -23.98 36.36 -16.24
CA MET A 192 -24.88 35.85 -17.29
C MET A 192 -24.08 35.26 -18.46
N LEU A 193 -24.21 33.94 -18.65
CA LEU A 193 -23.48 33.20 -19.69
C LEU A 193 -24.08 33.39 -21.10
N ALA A 194 -25.41 33.51 -21.22
CA ALA A 194 -26.11 33.74 -22.49
C ALA A 194 -27.48 34.41 -22.29
N CYS A 195 -27.97 35.17 -23.27
CA CYS A 195 -29.29 35.82 -23.22
C CYS A 195 -30.13 35.56 -24.50
N GLN A 196 -31.46 35.67 -24.36
CA GLN A 196 -32.40 35.57 -25.48
C GLN A 196 -32.66 36.96 -26.07
N ALA A 197 -32.48 37.11 -27.38
CA ALA A 197 -32.73 38.38 -28.06
C ALA A 197 -34.23 38.74 -28.04
N THR A 198 -34.65 39.67 -27.19
CA THR A 198 -35.99 40.26 -27.22
C THR A 198 -36.06 41.34 -28.31
N LYS A 199 -36.92 41.11 -29.32
CA LYS A 199 -37.15 42.04 -30.43
C LYS A 199 -37.88 43.31 -29.93
N ALA A 200 -37.13 44.38 -29.64
CA ALA A 200 -37.70 45.71 -29.42
C ALA A 200 -37.51 46.60 -30.66
N LYS A 201 -38.65 47.12 -31.14
CA LYS A 201 -38.96 47.60 -32.49
C LYS A 201 -38.16 48.82 -32.97
N THR A 202 -37.65 48.63 -34.19
CA THR A 202 -37.26 49.59 -35.22
C THR A 202 -38.34 50.63 -35.53
N LYS A 203 -37.99 51.92 -35.69
CA LYS A 203 -38.30 52.70 -36.91
C LYS A 203 -37.84 54.17 -36.86
N LYS A 204 -37.20 54.53 -37.98
CA LYS A 204 -37.35 55.74 -38.81
C LYS A 204 -37.12 57.11 -38.18
#